data_AF-A0A6A6LTE6-F1
#
_entry.id   AF-A0A6A6LTE6-F1
#
_cell.length_a   1.000
_cell.length_b   1.000
_cell.length_c   1.000
_cell.angle_alpha   90.00
_cell.angle_beta   90.00
_cell.angle_gamma   90.00
#
_symmetry.space_group_name_H-M   'P 1'
#
loop_
_entity.id
_entity.type
_entity.pdbx_description
1 polymer ?
#
loop_
_entity_poly.entity_id
_entity_poly.type
_entity_poly.pdbx_seq_one_letter_code
_entity_poly.pdbx_strand_id
1 'polypeptide(L)' 'MGAGREVSISLDGVRDKNVMQLKKLNTALFPVRYNDKYYADALASGDFTKLAYYSDICVGAIACRLEKKEGGAVRVYIMN' A
#
# COMPACT_ATOMS: atom_id res chain seq x y z
N MET A 1 18.15 -28.80 3.82
CA MET A 1 16.96 -28.22 3.16
C MET A 1 16.19 -27.45 4.21
N GLY A 2 16.30 -26.12 4.21
CA GLY A 2 15.58 -25.29 5.17
C GLY A 2 14.12 -25.20 4.75
N ALA A 3 13.23 -25.87 5.48
CA ALA A 3 11.78 -25.68 5.33
C ALA A 3 11.43 -24.30 5.92
N GLY A 4 11.66 -23.25 5.14
CA GLY A 4 11.01 -21.97 5.38
C GLY A 4 9.51 -22.21 5.30
N ARG A 5 8.80 -22.05 6.43
CA ARG A 5 7.35 -22.16 6.47
C ARG A 5 6.80 -21.15 5.47
N GLU A 6 6.06 -21.63 4.47
CA GLU A 6 5.39 -20.76 3.51
C GLU A 6 4.37 -19.92 4.31
N VAL A 7 4.61 -18.62 4.42
CA VAL A 7 3.75 -17.72 5.18
C VAL A 7 2.56 -17.39 4.30
N SER A 8 1.37 -17.83 4.70
CA SER A 8 0.14 -17.49 3.98
C SER A 8 -0.19 -16.01 4.19
N ILE A 9 0.03 -15.21 3.14
CA ILE A 9 -0.29 -13.78 3.09
C ILE A 9 -1.38 -13.58 2.05
N SER A 10 -2.40 -12.80 2.39
CA SER A 10 -3.39 -12.31 1.42
C SER A 10 -3.22 -10.82 1.19
N LEU A 11 -3.51 -10.38 -0.04
CA LEU A 11 -3.43 -8.98 -0.46
C LEU A 11 -4.83 -8.45 -0.79
N ASP A 12 -5.22 -7.31 -0.20
CA ASP A 12 -6.43 -6.57 -0.58
C ASP A 12 -6.05 -5.18 -1.13
N GLY A 13 -6.89 -4.63 -2.01
CA GLY A 13 -6.74 -3.26 -2.48
C GLY A 13 -7.08 -2.24 -1.40
N VAL A 14 -6.43 -1.08 -1.45
CA VAL A 14 -6.84 0.07 -0.63
C VAL A 14 -8.03 0.77 -1.29
N ARG A 15 -9.01 1.14 -0.47
CA ARG A 15 -10.28 1.80 -0.82
C ARG A 15 -10.74 2.66 0.35
N ASP A 16 -11.70 3.54 0.13
CA ASP A 16 -12.14 4.49 1.17
C ASP A 16 -12.54 3.80 2.49
N LYS A 17 -13.18 2.62 2.39
CA LYS A 17 -13.60 1.83 3.56
C LYS A 17 -12.46 1.23 4.40
N ASN A 18 -11.25 1.07 3.85
CA ASN A 18 -10.12 0.46 4.57
C ASN A 18 -8.86 1.35 4.62
N VAL A 19 -8.89 2.57 4.07
CA VAL A 19 -7.76 3.52 4.07
C VAL A 19 -7.24 3.84 5.48
N MET A 20 -8.10 3.75 6.50
CA MET A 20 -7.70 3.93 7.89
C MET A 20 -6.69 2.88 8.38
N GLN A 21 -6.69 1.67 7.80
CA GLN A 21 -5.67 0.65 8.10
C GLN A 21 -4.30 1.10 7.58
N LEU A 22 -4.23 1.64 6.36
CA LEU A 22 -3.01 2.24 5.82
C LEU A 22 -2.53 3.42 6.67
N LYS A 23 -3.43 4.33 7.08
CA LYS A 23 -3.09 5.46 7.98
C LYS A 23 -2.47 4.97 9.31
N LYS A 24 -3.05 3.91 9.90
CA LYS A 24 -2.54 3.31 11.15
C LYS A 24 -1.17 2.67 10.96
N LEU A 25 -0.98 1.89 9.89
CA LEU A 25 0.31 1.29 9.55
C LEU A 25 1.37 2.37 9.37
N ASN A 26 1.08 3.40 8.57
CA ASN A 26 2.04 4.47 8.33
C ASN A 26 2.43 5.21 9.62
N THR A 27 1.46 5.47 10.50
CA THR A 27 1.72 6.13 11.80
C THR A 27 2.59 5.25 12.71
N ALA A 28 2.46 3.93 12.63
CA ALA A 28 3.23 3.00 13.44
C ALA A 28 4.63 2.71 12.87
N LEU A 29 4.77 2.71 11.54
CA LEU A 29 6.00 2.29 10.84
C LEU A 29 6.93 3.45 10.49
N PHE A 30 6.39 4.65 10.26
CA PHE A 30 7.15 5.80 9.79
C PHE A 30 7.11 6.96 10.78
N PRO A 31 8.23 7.66 11.00
CA PRO A 31 8.28 8.83 11.88
C PRO A 31 7.61 10.07 11.28
N VAL A 32 7.24 10.02 10.00
CA VAL A 32 6.64 11.14 9.24
C VAL A 32 5.13 11.00 9.19
N ARG A 33 4.42 12.13 9.34
CA ARG A 33 2.98 12.19 9.12
C ARG A 33 2.67 12.52 7.67
N TYR A 34 2.10 11.55 6.97
CA TYR A 34 1.58 11.78 5.61
C TYR A 34 0.29 12.60 5.65
N ASN A 35 0.18 13.52 4.69
CA ASN A 35 -1.01 14.33 4.48
C ASN A 35 -2.06 13.59 3.63
N ASP A 36 -3.23 14.19 3.44
CA ASP A 36 -4.32 13.56 2.68
C ASP A 36 -3.99 13.34 1.19
N LYS A 37 -3.07 14.13 0.61
CA LYS A 37 -2.63 13.92 -0.77
C LYS A 37 -1.94 12.57 -0.95
N TYR A 38 -1.13 12.14 0.01
CA TYR A 38 -0.50 10.82 -0.03
C TYR A 38 -1.55 9.70 -0.14
N TYR A 39 -2.60 9.77 0.67
CA TYR A 39 -3.64 8.72 0.69
C TYR A 39 -4.53 8.78 -0.54
N ALA A 40 -4.81 9.97 -1.07
CA ALA A 40 -5.49 10.14 -2.34
C ALA A 40 -4.67 9.55 -3.51
N ASP A 41 -3.36 9.80 -3.54
CA ASP A 41 -2.45 9.24 -4.54
C ASP A 41 -2.37 7.70 -4.43
N ALA A 42 -2.35 7.16 -3.20
CA ALA A 42 -2.37 5.71 -2.94
C ALA A 42 -3.68 5.06 -3.46
N LEU A 43 -4.84 5.66 -3.16
CA LEU A 43 -6.13 5.19 -3.67
C LEU A 43 -6.20 5.23 -5.20
N ALA A 44 -5.73 6.32 -5.80
CA ALA A 44 -5.71 6.50 -7.25
C ALA A 44 -4.77 5.53 -7.99
N SER A 45 -3.82 4.92 -7.28
CA SER A 45 -2.90 3.94 -7.87
C SER A 45 -3.49 2.54 -8.05
N GLY A 46 -4.70 2.28 -7.54
CA GLY A 46 -5.43 1.04 -7.77
C GLY A 46 -4.62 -0.20 -7.38
N ASP A 47 -4.40 -1.11 -8.33
CA ASP A 47 -3.73 -2.39 -8.11
C ASP A 47 -2.26 -2.30 -7.66
N PHE A 48 -1.63 -1.13 -7.78
CA PHE A 48 -0.27 -0.93 -7.30
C PHE A 48 -0.20 -0.66 -5.79
N THR A 49 -1.31 -0.32 -5.14
CA THR A 49 -1.39 -0.17 -3.68
C THR A 49 -2.15 -1.35 -3.08
N LYS A 50 -1.50 -2.07 -2.15
CA LYS A 50 -2.08 -3.24 -1.48
C LYS A 50 -1.83 -3.20 0.02
N LEU A 51 -2.81 -3.69 0.78
CA LEU A 51 -2.67 -4.07 2.18
C LEU A 51 -2.32 -5.57 2.24
N ALA A 52 -1.39 -5.91 3.14
CA ALA A 52 -1.01 -7.29 3.41
C ALA A 52 -1.67 -7.77 4.71
N TYR A 53 -2.29 -8.94 4.65
CA TYR A 53 -2.94 -9.59 5.78
C TYR A 53 -2.27 -10.93 6.09
N TYR A 54 -2.04 -11.16 7.38
CA TYR A 54 -1.59 -12.43 7.92
C TYR A 54 -2.58 -12.86 9.00
N SER A 55 -3.16 -14.06 8.86
CA SER A 55 -4.22 -14.56 9.77
C SER A 55 -5.35 -13.53 9.97
N ASP A 56 -5.84 -12.95 8.86
CA ASP A 56 -6.89 -11.91 8.81
C ASP A 56 -6.56 -10.59 9.52
N ILE A 57 -5.31 -10.40 9.96
CA ILE A 57 -4.82 -9.15 10.56
C ILE A 57 -4.03 -8.37 9.52
N CYS A 58 -4.37 -7.10 9.33
CA CYS A 58 -3.59 -6.19 8.49
C CYS A 58 -2.25 -5.89 9.15
N VAL A 59 -1.16 -6.35 8.54
CA VAL A 59 0.20 -6.29 9.12
C VAL A 59 1.17 -5.45 8.29
N GLY A 60 0.80 -5.07 7.08
CA GLY A 60 1.66 -4.29 6.20
C GLY A 60 0.92 -3.70 5.02
N ALA A 61 1.63 -2.87 4.26
CA ALA A 61 1.13 -2.29 3.04
C ALA A 61 2.28 -1.96 2.08
N ILE A 62 1.95 -1.88 0.80
CA ILE A 62 2.73 -1.16 -0.19
C ILE A 62 1.83 -0.06 -0.77
N ALA A 63 2.32 1.17 -0.80
CA ALA A 63 1.60 2.31 -1.36
C ALA A 63 2.36 2.87 -2.56
N CYS A 64 1.63 3.15 -3.63
CA CYS A 64 2.20 3.66 -4.87
C CYS A 64 1.50 4.94 -5.33
N ARG A 65 2.18 5.70 -6.18
CA ARG A 65 1.60 6.82 -6.94
C ARG A 65 1.85 6.61 -8.42
N LEU A 66 0.83 6.85 -9.23
CA LEU A 66 0.95 6.86 -10.69
C LEU A 66 1.18 8.27 -11.20
N GLU A 67 2.13 8.42 -12.11
CA GLU A 67 2.35 9.65 -12.87
C GLU A 67 2.19 9.35 -14.35
N LYS A 68 1.20 9.99 -14.98
CA LYS A 68 1.01 9.91 -16.43
C LYS A 68 2.00 10.85 -17.12
N LYS A 69 2.73 10.36 -18.10
CA LYS A 69 3.64 11.13 -18.95
C LYS A 69 3.00 11.43 -20.30
N GLU A 70 3.54 12.43 -20.98
CA GLU A 70 3.21 12.71 -22.38
C GLU A 70 3.47 11.47 -23.24
N GLY A 71 2.61 11.24 -24.25
CA GLY A 71 2.69 10.03 -25.08
C GLY A 71 2.12 8.76 -24.45
N GLY A 72 1.41 8.85 -23.31
CA GLY A 72 0.64 7.73 -22.74
C GLY A 72 1.43 6.78 -21.84
N ALA A 73 2.74 7.02 -21.64
CA ALA A 73 3.53 6.26 -20.69
C ALA A 73 3.11 6.54 -19.24
N VAL A 74 3.22 5.55 -18.36
CA VAL A 74 2.93 5.68 -16.92
C VAL A 74 4.15 5.32 -16.11
N ARG A 75 4.50 6.16 -15.13
CA ARG A 75 5.52 5.86 -14.11
C ARG A 75 4.83 5.51 -12.81
N VAL A 76 5.29 4.43 -12.18
CA VAL A 76 4.85 4.01 -10.85
C VAL A 76 5.94 4.35 -9.85
N TYR A 77 5.59 5.09 -8.81
CA TYR A 77 6.49 5.39 -7.70
C TYR A 77 6.02 4.61 -6.48
N ILE A 78 6.94 3.87 -5.84
CA ILE A 78 6.71 3.33 -4.50
C ILE A 78 6.89 4.49 -3.52
N MET A 79 5.89 4.68 -2.67
CA MET A 79 5.90 5.69 -1.62
C MET A 79 6.29 5.02 -0.31
N ASN A 80 7.17 5.68 0.44
CA ASN A 80 7.37 5.38 1.86
C ASN A 80 6.33 6.14 2.64
#